data_AF-V4A8D4-F1
#
_entry.id   AF-V4A8D4-F1
#
_cell.length_a   1.000
_cell.length_b   1.000
_cell.length_c   1.000
_cell.angle_alpha   90.00
_cell.angle_beta   90.00
_cell.angle_gamma   90.00
#
_symmetry.space_group_name_H-M   'P 1'
#
loop_
_entity.id
_entity.type
_entity.pdbx_description
1 polymer ?
#
loop_
_entity_poly.entity_id
_entity_poly.type
_entity_poly.pdbx_seq_one_letter_code
_entity_poly.pdbx_strand_id
1 'polypeptide(L)'
;LVFVVYPQALGQLPVPQFWSFIFFLTMTLIGIDSVIVMVEAVNTSIIDISLYLRQNRRLFVLAICIILFLCGIPMITQGGMYVFLLADYYIFGGSMVMIIALLETFAIGWVYGADKLYDNIEHMIGYRLNIWLKLCWKFVSPIMILVRIFL
;
A
#
# COMPACT_ATOMS: atom_id res chain seq x y z
N LEU A 1 10.52 -15.73 8.61
CA LEU A 1 11.72 -15.08 9.20
C LEU A 1 11.41 -14.39 10.53
N VAL A 2 10.57 -13.36 10.53
CA VAL A 2 10.30 -12.48 11.69
C VAL A 2 9.69 -13.20 12.91
N PHE A 3 8.92 -14.27 12.71
CA PHE A 3 8.25 -14.98 13.82
C PHE A 3 9.00 -16.20 14.38
N VAL A 4 10.12 -16.60 13.77
CA VAL A 4 10.86 -17.82 14.17
C VAL A 4 12.33 -17.50 14.43
N VAL A 5 13.00 -16.92 13.45
CA VAL A 5 14.46 -16.69 13.50
C VAL A 5 14.79 -15.50 14.41
N TYR A 6 13.98 -14.43 14.37
CA TYR A 6 14.22 -13.23 15.19
C TYR A 6 14.02 -13.49 16.69
N PRO A 7 12.94 -14.14 17.16
CA PRO A 7 12.81 -14.51 18.57
C PRO A 7 13.93 -15.43 19.06
N GLN A 8 14.42 -16.35 18.21
CA GLN A 8 15.55 -17.22 18.53
C GLN A 8 16.86 -16.44 18.73
N ALA A 9 17.11 -15.41 17.90
CA ALA A 9 18.28 -14.55 18.04
C ALA A 9 18.17 -13.61 19.25
N LEU A 10 16.98 -13.03 19.49
CA LEU A 10 16.73 -12.14 20.63
C LEU A 10 16.82 -12.89 21.98
N GLY A 11 16.57 -14.19 21.99
CA GLY A 11 16.77 -15.06 23.14
C GLY A 11 18.22 -15.20 23.62
N GLN A 12 19.20 -14.83 22.78
CA GLN A 12 20.63 -14.88 23.13
C GLN A 12 21.18 -13.57 23.71
N LEU A 13 20.37 -12.49 23.70
CA LEU A 13 20.77 -11.19 24.25
C LEU A 13 20.58 -11.14 25.77
N PRO A 14 21.34 -10.30 26.49
CA PRO A 14 21.06 -10.03 27.90
C PRO A 14 19.67 -9.38 28.03
N VAL A 15 18.86 -9.87 28.97
CA VAL A 15 17.47 -9.45 29.22
C VAL A 15 16.54 -9.69 28.00
N PRO A 16 16.35 -10.95 27.57
CA PRO A 16 15.63 -11.29 26.33
C PRO A 16 14.13 -10.91 26.35
N GLN A 17 13.53 -10.81 27.54
CA GLN A 17 12.13 -10.43 27.72
C GLN A 17 11.86 -8.98 27.27
N PHE A 18 12.78 -8.06 27.56
CA PHE A 18 12.64 -6.65 27.18
C PHE A 18 12.74 -6.47 25.66
N TRP A 19 13.74 -7.09 25.03
CA TRP A 19 13.95 -7.00 23.59
C TRP A 19 12.82 -7.64 22.77
N SER A 20 12.30 -8.77 23.23
CA SER A 20 11.17 -9.44 22.56
C SER A 20 9.91 -8.58 22.61
N PHE A 21 9.62 -7.91 23.73
CA PHE A 21 8.46 -7.04 23.86
C PHE A 21 8.52 -5.86 22.88
N ILE A 22 9.66 -5.15 22.83
CA ILE A 22 9.84 -4.00 21.91
C ILE A 22 9.72 -4.45 20.45
N PHE A 23 10.27 -5.61 20.11
CA PHE A 23 10.22 -6.14 18.75
C PHE A 23 8.79 -6.42 18.28
N PHE A 24 8.01 -7.15 19.08
CA PHE A 24 6.60 -7.42 18.74
C PHE A 24 5.76 -6.15 18.74
N LEU A 25 5.99 -5.24 19.69
CA LEU A 25 5.32 -3.93 19.72
C LEU A 25 5.58 -3.14 18.42
N THR A 26 6.84 -3.09 17.98
CA THR A 26 7.21 -2.39 16.74
C THR A 26 6.53 -3.01 15.53
N MET A 27 6.52 -4.34 15.42
CA MET A 27 5.81 -5.03 14.33
C MET A 27 4.31 -4.70 14.34
N THR A 28 3.67 -4.72 15.50
CA THR A 28 2.24 -4.38 15.63
C THR A 28 1.98 -2.93 15.24
N LEU A 29 2.81 -1.99 15.68
CA LEU A 29 2.66 -0.57 15.32
C LEU A 29 2.82 -0.33 13.82
N ILE A 30 3.80 -0.96 13.17
CA ILE A 30 4.00 -0.87 11.71
C ILE A 30 2.77 -1.43 10.97
N GLY A 31 2.24 -2.56 11.43
CA GLY A 31 1.03 -3.15 10.86
C GLY A 31 -0.19 -2.26 11.00
N ILE A 32 -0.41 -1.69 12.19
CA ILE A 32 -1.54 -0.81 12.49
C ILE A 32 -1.48 0.47 11.66
N ASP A 33 -0.32 1.13 11.60
CA ASP A 33 -0.14 2.37 10.83
C ASP A 33 -0.50 2.15 9.35
N SER A 34 0.03 1.07 8.76
CA SER A 34 -0.21 0.73 7.36
C SER A 34 -1.69 0.49 7.04
N VAL A 35 -2.42 -0.24 7.90
CA VAL A 35 -3.85 -0.52 7.66
C VAL A 35 -4.72 0.72 7.86
N ILE A 36 -4.35 1.62 8.77
CA ILE A 36 -5.07 2.90 8.98
C ILE A 36 -4.97 3.74 7.71
N VAL A 37 -3.76 3.91 7.17
CA VAL A 37 -3.54 4.69 5.94
C VAL A 37 -4.31 4.08 4.76
N MET A 38 -4.31 2.75 4.62
CA MET A 38 -5.02 2.07 3.53
C MET A 38 -6.55 2.26 3.64
N VAL A 39 -7.13 2.08 4.84
CA VAL A 39 -8.57 2.26 5.06
C VAL A 39 -8.97 3.72 4.89
N GLU A 40 -8.13 4.66 5.30
CA GLU A 40 -8.36 6.09 5.10
C GLU A 40 -8.32 6.48 3.62
N ALA A 41 -7.36 5.97 2.85
CA ALA A 41 -7.23 6.23 1.42
C ALA A 41 -8.45 5.73 0.62
N VAL A 42 -8.91 4.51 0.92
CA VAL A 42 -10.12 3.94 0.30
C VAL A 42 -11.36 4.75 0.68
N ASN A 43 -11.53 5.06 1.97
CA ASN A 43 -12.67 5.86 2.42
C ASN A 43 -12.71 7.25 1.78
N THR A 44 -11.56 7.92 1.71
CA THR A 44 -11.47 9.28 1.14
C THR A 44 -11.79 9.25 -0.35
N SER A 45 -11.22 8.31 -1.10
CA SER A 45 -11.51 8.12 -2.53
C SER A 45 -13.00 7.93 -2.82
N ILE A 46 -13.73 7.19 -1.98
CA ILE A 46 -15.17 6.95 -2.18
C ILE A 46 -16.01 8.16 -1.80
N ILE A 47 -15.65 8.86 -0.72
CA ILE A 47 -16.37 10.07 -0.28
C ILE A 47 -16.22 11.20 -1.30
N ASP A 48 -15.07 11.31 -1.95
CA ASP A 48 -14.82 12.35 -2.96
C ASP A 48 -15.70 12.20 -4.20
N ILE A 49 -16.15 10.98 -4.52
CA ILE A 49 -17.05 10.72 -5.66
C ILE A 49 -18.48 11.18 -5.37
N SER A 50 -18.90 11.29 -4.10
CA SER A 50 -20.31 11.48 -3.75
C SER A 50 -20.52 12.40 -2.55
N LEU A 51 -21.09 13.59 -2.84
CA LEU A 51 -21.43 14.59 -1.82
C LEU A 51 -22.43 14.07 -0.77
N TYR A 52 -23.31 13.12 -1.13
CA TYR A 52 -24.29 12.54 -0.23
C TYR A 52 -23.66 11.62 0.84
N LEU A 53 -22.62 10.85 0.49
CA LEU A 53 -21.93 9.99 1.45
C LEU A 53 -21.09 10.78 2.46
N ARG A 54 -20.75 12.04 2.15
CA ARG A 54 -20.03 12.94 3.06
C ARG A 54 -20.83 13.21 4.35
N GLN A 55 -22.17 13.24 4.27
CA GLN A 55 -23.03 13.52 5.42
C GLN A 55 -23.09 12.35 6.42
N ASN A 56 -22.98 11.10 5.93
CA ASN A 56 -23.02 9.88 6.75
C ASN A 56 -21.66 9.16 6.82
N ARG A 57 -20.55 9.92 6.78
CA ARG A 57 -19.18 9.38 6.75
C ARG A 57 -18.92 8.32 7.84
N ARG A 58 -19.39 8.54 9.06
CA ARG A 58 -19.15 7.61 10.19
C ARG A 58 -19.76 6.23 9.97
N LEU A 59 -20.99 6.17 9.45
CA LEU A 59 -21.68 4.90 9.18
C LEU A 59 -21.01 4.15 8.01
N PHE A 60 -20.54 4.89 7.00
CA PHE A 60 -19.86 4.31 5.85
C PHE A 60 -18.51 3.68 6.23
N VAL A 61 -17.71 4.39 7.02
CA VAL A 61 -16.44 3.87 7.55
C VAL A 61 -16.67 2.60 8.36
N LEU A 62 -17.69 2.60 9.23
CA LEU A 62 -18.04 1.43 10.04
C LEU A 62 -18.44 0.24 9.16
N ALA A 63 -19.22 0.47 8.11
CA ALA A 63 -19.60 -0.58 7.15
C ALA A 63 -18.37 -1.20 6.46
N ILE A 64 -17.43 -0.37 5.99
CA ILE A 64 -16.18 -0.86 5.38
C ILE A 64 -15.35 -1.66 6.38
N CYS A 65 -15.21 -1.19 7.62
CA CYS A 65 -14.51 -1.93 8.66
C CYS A 65 -15.15 -3.30 8.94
N ILE A 66 -16.48 -3.40 8.96
CA ILE A 66 -17.19 -4.68 9.12
C ILE A 66 -16.91 -5.60 7.92
N ILE A 67 -16.95 -5.08 6.69
CA ILE A 67 -16.69 -5.88 5.49
C ILE A 67 -15.25 -6.41 5.52
N LEU A 68 -14.26 -5.55 5.84
CA LEU A 68 -12.86 -5.96 5.97
C LEU A 68 -12.66 -6.98 7.09
N PHE A 69 -13.35 -6.83 8.22
CA PHE A 69 -13.33 -7.81 9.30
C PHE A 69 -13.85 -9.17 8.84
N LEU A 70 -15.00 -9.21 8.14
CA LEU A 70 -15.56 -10.44 7.59
C LEU A 70 -14.61 -11.09 6.55
N CYS A 71 -14.00 -10.30 5.68
CA CYS A 71 -12.98 -10.78 4.73
C CYS A 71 -11.71 -11.29 5.42
N GLY A 72 -11.41 -10.84 6.64
CA GLY A 72 -10.27 -11.30 7.44
C GLY A 72 -10.50 -12.63 8.16
N ILE A 73 -11.76 -13.04 8.40
CA ILE A 73 -12.09 -14.27 9.12
C ILE A 73 -11.44 -15.53 8.49
N PRO A 74 -11.48 -15.74 7.15
CA PRO A 74 -10.85 -16.90 6.53
C PRO A 74 -9.34 -17.03 6.82
N MET A 75 -8.65 -15.89 7.01
CA MET A 75 -7.21 -15.84 7.23
C MET A 75 -6.80 -16.25 8.65
N ILE A 76 -7.74 -16.28 9.61
CA ILE A 76 -7.49 -16.64 11.02
C ILE A 76 -7.79 -18.13 11.27
N THR A 77 -8.37 -18.84 10.30
CA THR A 77 -8.68 -20.28 10.42
C THR A 77 -7.41 -21.14 10.42
N GLN A 78 -7.51 -22.44 10.77
CA GLN A 78 -6.37 -23.37 10.78
C GLN A 78 -5.66 -23.50 9.42
N GLY A 79 -6.39 -23.29 8.32
CA GLY A 79 -5.85 -23.22 6.96
C GLY A 79 -5.54 -21.81 6.46
N GLY A 80 -5.69 -20.79 7.31
CA GLY A 80 -5.62 -19.38 6.95
C GLY A 80 -4.27 -18.96 6.35
N MET A 81 -3.18 -19.62 6.75
CA MET A 81 -1.85 -19.40 6.16
C MET A 81 -1.82 -19.70 4.64
N TYR A 82 -2.59 -20.69 4.17
CA TYR A 82 -2.67 -20.98 2.73
C TYR A 82 -3.43 -19.88 1.99
N VAL A 83 -4.53 -19.40 2.56
CA VAL A 83 -5.31 -18.28 2.01
C VAL A 83 -4.46 -17.00 1.97
N PHE A 84 -3.70 -16.74 3.04
CA PHE A 84 -2.77 -15.61 3.11
C PHE A 84 -1.70 -15.70 2.03
N LEU A 85 -1.04 -16.85 1.88
CA LEU A 85 0.00 -17.05 0.86
C LEU A 85 -0.56 -16.93 -0.57
N LEU A 86 -1.76 -17.44 -0.80
CA LEU A 86 -2.44 -17.30 -2.10
C LEU A 86 -2.73 -15.83 -2.39
N ALA A 87 -3.29 -15.10 -1.43
CA ALA A 87 -3.57 -13.67 -1.58
C ALA A 87 -2.29 -12.86 -1.78
N ASP A 88 -1.23 -13.15 -1.02
CA ASP A 88 0.08 -12.51 -1.17
C ASP A 88 0.65 -12.75 -2.57
N TYR A 89 0.61 -13.99 -3.05
CA TYR A 89 1.17 -14.32 -4.37
C TYR A 89 0.39 -13.73 -5.55
N TYR A 90 -0.95 -13.74 -5.51
CA TYR A 90 -1.77 -13.31 -6.64
C TYR A 90 -2.20 -11.85 -6.59
N ILE A 91 -2.44 -11.30 -5.39
CA ILE A 91 -3.00 -9.95 -5.22
C ILE A 91 -1.85 -8.96 -4.97
N PHE A 92 -1.11 -9.13 -3.87
CA PHE A 92 -0.16 -8.10 -3.41
C PHE A 92 1.19 -8.16 -4.15
N GLY A 93 1.72 -9.36 -4.34
CA GLY A 93 2.96 -9.62 -5.10
C GLY A 93 2.73 -10.02 -6.55
N GLY A 94 1.47 -10.25 -6.94
CA GLY A 94 1.09 -10.77 -8.25
C GLY A 94 1.07 -9.73 -9.36
N SER A 95 0.91 -10.21 -10.59
CA SER A 95 0.87 -9.39 -11.81
C SER A 95 -0.26 -8.37 -11.83
N MET A 96 -1.33 -8.54 -11.04
CA MET A 96 -2.53 -7.68 -11.07
C MET A 96 -2.23 -6.25 -10.62
N VAL A 97 -1.63 -6.07 -9.44
CA VAL A 97 -1.28 -4.72 -8.93
C VAL A 97 -0.24 -4.06 -9.84
N MET A 98 0.69 -4.83 -10.41
CA MET A 98 1.69 -4.30 -11.34
C MET A 98 1.07 -3.81 -12.65
N ILE A 99 0.07 -4.52 -13.19
CA ILE A 99 -0.66 -4.08 -14.39
C ILE A 99 -1.41 -2.77 -14.11
N ILE A 100 -2.05 -2.65 -12.94
CA ILE A 100 -2.72 -1.40 -12.54
C ILE A 100 -1.71 -0.25 -12.45
N ALA A 101 -0.58 -0.46 -11.78
CA ALA A 101 0.49 0.54 -11.68
C ALA A 101 1.06 0.94 -13.06
N LEU A 102 1.16 -0.01 -13.99
CA LEU A 102 1.56 0.26 -15.37
C LEU A 102 0.54 1.15 -16.09
N LEU A 103 -0.75 0.84 -15.94
CA LEU A 103 -1.82 1.65 -16.55
C LEU A 103 -1.86 3.06 -15.96
N GLU A 104 -1.70 3.20 -14.64
CA GLU A 104 -1.65 4.51 -13.97
C GLU A 104 -0.45 5.34 -14.46
N THR A 105 0.75 4.77 -14.49
CA THR A 105 1.95 5.47 -14.96
C THR A 105 1.87 5.81 -16.45
N PHE A 106 1.29 4.94 -17.28
CA PHE A 106 1.06 5.22 -18.69
C PHE A 106 0.03 6.34 -18.91
N ALA A 107 -1.09 6.30 -18.16
CA ALA A 107 -2.12 7.33 -18.20
C ALA A 107 -1.55 8.70 -17.81
N ILE A 108 -0.75 8.76 -16.75
CA ILE A 108 -0.12 10.01 -16.31
C ILE A 108 0.93 10.50 -17.31
N GLY A 109 1.80 9.60 -17.78
CA GLY A 109 2.93 9.96 -18.64
C GLY A 109 2.54 10.39 -20.06
N TRP A 110 1.60 9.67 -20.69
CA TRP A 110 1.26 9.84 -22.12
C TRP A 110 -0.14 10.40 -22.36
N VAL A 111 -1.16 10.01 -21.58
CA VAL A 111 -2.55 10.45 -21.82
C VAL A 111 -2.78 11.84 -21.22
N TYR A 112 -2.45 12.04 -19.94
CA TYR A 112 -2.51 13.35 -19.29
C TYR A 112 -1.39 14.28 -19.80
N GLY A 113 -0.21 13.69 -20.04
CA GLY A 113 0.97 14.36 -20.55
C GLY A 113 1.86 14.88 -19.42
N ALA A 114 3.10 14.38 -19.37
CA ALA A 114 4.07 14.75 -18.35
C ALA A 114 4.36 16.25 -18.25
N ASP A 115 4.21 17.00 -19.35
CA ASP A 115 4.37 18.46 -19.37
C ASP A 115 3.28 19.18 -18.56
N LYS A 116 2.00 18.81 -18.74
CA LYS A 116 0.89 19.39 -17.97
C LYS A 116 1.00 19.08 -16.48
N LEU A 117 1.47 17.89 -16.13
CA LEU A 117 1.72 17.53 -14.74
C LEU A 117 2.83 18.41 -14.13
N TYR A 118 3.89 18.71 -14.88
CA TYR A 118 4.95 19.61 -14.43
C TYR A 118 4.45 21.05 -14.23
N ASP A 119 3.65 21.56 -15.17
CA ASP A 119 3.08 22.91 -15.05
C ASP A 119 2.12 23.01 -13.85
N ASN A 120 1.35 21.97 -13.54
CA ASN A 120 0.52 21.92 -12.33
C ASN A 120 1.37 21.93 -11.05
N ILE A 121 2.45 21.16 -11.02
CA ILE A 121 3.33 21.11 -9.85
C ILE A 121 4.04 22.46 -9.66
N GLU A 122 4.48 23.10 -10.74
CA GLU A 122 5.03 24.46 -10.69
C GLU A 122 4.01 25.46 -10.14
N HIS A 123 2.74 25.35 -10.52
CA HIS A 123 1.67 26.17 -9.97
C HIS A 123 1.39 25.94 -8.48
N MET A 124 1.59 24.71 -7.98
CA MET A 124 1.36 24.37 -6.57
C MET A 124 2.53 24.76 -5.66
N ILE A 125 3.77 24.61 -6.15
CA ILE A 125 4.99 24.73 -5.33
C ILE A 125 5.74 26.06 -5.63
N GLY A 126 5.48 26.70 -6.77
CA GLY A 126 6.06 27.99 -7.16
C GLY A 126 7.42 27.92 -7.84
N TYR A 127 7.97 26.73 -8.10
CA TYR A 127 9.23 26.54 -8.85
C TYR A 127 9.20 25.29 -9.74
N ARG A 128 9.99 25.28 -10.82
CA ARG A 128 10.14 24.11 -11.71
C ARG A 128 11.07 23.06 -11.11
N LEU A 129 10.61 21.81 -11.08
CA LEU A 129 11.43 20.66 -10.67
C LEU A 129 12.43 20.24 -11.76
N ASN A 130 13.46 19.50 -11.36
CA ASN A 130 14.50 19.00 -12.24
C ASN A 130 13.94 18.07 -13.33
N ILE A 131 14.42 18.23 -14.57
CA ILE A 131 14.01 17.44 -15.75
C ILE A 131 14.25 15.92 -15.56
N TRP A 132 15.22 15.54 -14.71
CA TRP A 132 15.51 14.15 -14.36
C TRP A 132 14.34 13.44 -13.72
N LEU A 133 13.57 14.16 -12.88
CA LEU A 133 12.39 13.60 -12.23
C LEU A 133 11.27 13.38 -13.26
N LYS A 134 11.19 14.21 -14.31
CA LYS A 134 10.25 14.06 -15.41
C LYS A 134 10.55 12.80 -16.22
N LEU A 135 11.83 12.59 -16.51
CA LEU A 135 12.30 11.41 -17.22
C LEU A 135 12.09 10.13 -16.38
N CYS A 136 12.27 10.22 -15.06
CA CYS A 136 12.08 9.10 -14.14
C CYS A 136 10.61 8.62 -14.11
N TRP A 137 9.65 9.55 -14.01
CA TRP A 137 8.23 9.20 -14.00
C TRP A 137 7.72 8.78 -15.37
N LYS A 138 8.22 9.41 -16.43
CA LYS A 138 7.79 9.06 -17.78
C LYS A 138 8.38 7.74 -18.25
N PHE A 139 9.69 7.52 -18.11
CA PHE A 139 10.33 6.35 -18.73
C PHE A 139 10.78 5.30 -17.72
N VAL A 140 11.45 5.70 -16.63
CA VAL A 140 12.06 4.73 -15.70
C VAL A 140 10.99 3.89 -14.99
N SER A 141 9.93 4.53 -14.51
CA SER A 141 8.86 3.87 -13.75
C SER A 141 8.12 2.78 -14.57
N PRO A 142 7.58 3.06 -15.77
CA PRO A 142 6.91 2.03 -16.56
C PRO A 142 7.87 0.95 -17.07
N ILE A 143 9.14 1.30 -17.38
CA ILE A 143 10.12 0.30 -17.81
C ILE A 143 10.43 -0.68 -16.68
N MET A 144 10.63 -0.21 -15.44
CA MET A 144 10.89 -1.08 -14.29
C MET A 144 9.72 -2.02 -14.00
N ILE A 145 8.48 -1.53 -14.13
CA ILE A 145 7.27 -2.33 -13.96
C ILE A 145 7.15 -3.36 -15.08
N LEU A 146 7.38 -2.98 -16.34
CA LEU A 146 7.39 -3.89 -17.48
C LEU A 146 8.41 -5.00 -17.31
N VAL A 147 9.66 -4.66 -16.97
CA VAL A 147 10.73 -5.64 -16.75
C VAL A 147 10.31 -6.65 -15.70
N ARG A 148 9.71 -6.22 -14.58
CA ARG A 148 9.26 -7.12 -13.51
C ARG A 148 8.02 -7.95 -13.86
N ILE A 149 7.22 -7.54 -14.85
CA ILE A 149 6.11 -8.36 -15.35
C ILE A 149 6.63 -9.46 -16.29
N PHE A 150 7.70 -9.18 -17.05
CA PHE A 150 8.28 -10.12 -18.02
C PHE A 150 9.32 -11.09 -17.42
N LEU A 151 9.97 -10.73 -16.30
CA LEU A 151 10.93 -11.56 -15.55
C LEU A 151 10.27 -12.20 -14.32
#